data_AF-A0A1L8E7B0-F1
#
_entry.id   AF-A0A1L8E7B0-F1
#
_cell.length_a   1.000
_cell.length_b   1.000
_cell.length_c   1.000
_cell.angle_alpha   90.00
_cell.angle_beta   90.00
_cell.angle_gamma   90.00
#
_symmetry.space_group_name_H-M   'P 1'
#
loop_
_entity.id
_entity.type
_entity.pdbx_description
1 polymer ?
#
loop_
_entity_poly.entity_id
_entity_poly.type
_entity_poly.pdbx_seq_one_letter_code
_entity_poly.pdbx_strand_id
1 'polypeptide(L)'
;MQSFSVFLFSASLLVIGVYGQTDYCSPDLCRNGYSHIACRHNGAFGPSCPSDATMINIDDKLKKVIVKAHNTKRNLIAGGGHPNHEPACRMATMKWDDELAKIAALNVRQCKMAHDKCRNTKTFQYSGQNLAWMGFMGGANDVDMLNKAVNMWYEEVKDSKMQYIKKYPKSYSGPAIGHFTVMVADRNVRV
;
A
#
# COMPACT_ATOMS: atom_id res chain seq x y z
N MET A 1 -49.13 -9.67 -44.59
CA MET A 1 -48.51 -9.52 -43.26
C MET A 1 -47.17 -8.83 -43.46
N GLN A 2 -47.07 -7.53 -43.18
CA GLN A 2 -45.81 -6.78 -43.27
C GLN A 2 -45.22 -6.69 -41.85
N SER A 3 -44.02 -7.25 -41.66
CA SER A 3 -43.30 -7.16 -40.39
C SER A 3 -42.67 -5.78 -40.26
N PHE A 4 -43.04 -5.05 -39.20
CA PHE A 4 -42.35 -3.82 -38.79
C PHE A 4 -41.11 -4.20 -37.97
N SER A 5 -39.93 -3.85 -38.46
CA SER A 5 -38.67 -3.91 -37.69
C SER A 5 -38.40 -2.54 -37.06
N VAL A 6 -38.40 -2.48 -35.73
CA VAL A 6 -38.03 -1.29 -34.96
C VAL A 6 -36.53 -1.34 -34.68
N PHE A 7 -35.77 -0.39 -35.23
CA PHE A 7 -34.35 -0.21 -34.89
C PHE A 7 -34.23 0.82 -33.76
N LEU A 8 -33.88 0.35 -32.56
CA LEU A 8 -33.54 1.21 -31.42
C LEU A 8 -32.06 1.62 -31.52
N PHE A 9 -31.79 2.85 -31.92
CA PHE A 9 -30.45 3.46 -31.79
C PHE A 9 -30.26 4.00 -30.37
N SER A 10 -29.60 3.23 -29.50
CA SER A 10 -29.15 3.72 -28.20
C SER A 10 -27.89 4.57 -28.39
N ALA A 11 -28.04 5.89 -28.35
CA ALA A 11 -26.91 6.80 -28.24
C ALA A 11 -26.36 6.77 -26.80
N SER A 12 -25.39 5.88 -26.56
CA SER A 12 -24.66 5.84 -25.30
C SER A 12 -23.73 7.06 -25.20
N LEU A 13 -24.13 8.06 -24.42
CA LEU A 13 -23.26 9.15 -23.99
C LEU A 13 -22.12 8.57 -23.14
N LEU A 14 -20.98 8.31 -23.76
CA LEU A 14 -19.72 8.09 -23.06
C LEU A 14 -19.35 9.41 -22.38
N VAL A 15 -19.72 9.53 -21.10
CA VAL A 15 -19.11 10.52 -20.21
C VAL A 15 -17.66 10.09 -20.04
N ILE A 16 -16.79 10.59 -20.91
CA ILE A 16 -15.35 10.50 -20.72
C ILE A 16 -15.05 11.41 -19.53
N GLY A 17 -15.05 10.81 -18.33
CA GLY A 17 -14.52 11.47 -17.15
C GLY A 17 -13.08 11.83 -17.46
N VAL A 18 -12.80 13.14 -17.55
CA VAL A 18 -11.43 13.64 -17.59
C VAL A 18 -10.83 13.31 -16.22
N TYR A 19 -10.18 12.15 -16.10
CA TYR A 19 -9.32 11.84 -14.97
C TYR A 19 -8.13 12.80 -15.06
N GLY A 20 -8.29 14.00 -14.51
CA GLY A 20 -7.20 14.94 -14.36
C GLY A 20 -6.08 14.25 -13.59
N GLN A 21 -4.90 14.15 -14.22
CA GLN A 21 -3.71 13.60 -13.60
C GLN A 21 -3.46 14.31 -12.26
N THR A 22 -3.28 13.54 -11.17
CA THR A 22 -2.96 14.11 -9.86
C THR A 22 -1.66 14.92 -9.98
N ASP A 23 -1.72 16.22 -9.72
CA ASP A 23 -0.53 17.04 -9.58
C ASP A 23 0.16 16.72 -8.24
N TYR A 24 1.13 15.81 -8.30
CA TYR A 24 1.92 15.41 -7.14
C TYR A 24 2.88 16.49 -6.65
N CYS A 25 3.09 17.57 -7.41
CA CYS A 25 3.89 18.71 -6.97
C CYS A 25 3.09 19.74 -6.17
N SER A 26 1.77 19.55 -6.05
CA SER A 26 0.93 20.45 -5.25
C SER A 26 1.41 20.48 -3.79
N PRO A 27 1.57 21.69 -3.20
CA PRO A 27 1.92 21.84 -1.79
C PRO A 27 0.85 21.29 -0.84
N ASP A 28 -0.39 21.10 -1.33
CA ASP A 28 -1.49 20.59 -0.52
C ASP A 28 -1.33 19.11 -0.15
N LEU A 29 -0.51 18.36 -0.90
CA LEU A 29 -0.27 16.94 -0.62
C LEU A 29 0.75 16.73 0.48
N CYS A 30 1.72 17.64 0.63
CA CYS A 30 2.89 17.42 1.49
C CYS A 30 3.09 18.56 2.47
N ARG A 31 3.02 18.22 3.76
CA ARG A 31 3.27 19.17 4.84
C ARG A 31 4.74 19.60 4.88
N ASN A 32 4.99 20.77 5.47
CA ASN A 32 6.33 21.29 5.75
C ASN A 32 7.22 21.45 4.51
N GLY A 33 6.62 21.61 3.32
CA GLY A 33 7.36 21.78 2.07
C GLY A 33 8.14 20.55 1.60
N TYR A 34 7.83 19.36 2.12
CA TYR A 34 8.46 18.13 1.64
C TYR A 34 8.10 17.86 0.17
N SER A 35 9.07 17.42 -0.61
CA SER A 35 8.82 16.97 -1.98
C SER A 35 8.08 15.62 -1.97
N HIS A 36 7.01 15.54 -2.74
CA HIS A 36 6.31 14.28 -3.00
C HIS A 36 7.18 13.36 -3.86
N ILE A 37 7.21 12.05 -3.57
CA ILE A 37 8.02 11.08 -4.33
C ILE A 37 7.69 11.04 -5.83
N ALA A 38 6.43 11.31 -6.18
CA ALA A 38 5.96 11.37 -7.56
C ALA A 38 6.09 12.74 -8.23
N CYS A 39 6.45 13.80 -7.50
CA CYS A 39 6.63 15.13 -8.10
C CYS A 39 7.85 15.12 -9.03
N ARG A 40 7.64 15.43 -10.31
CA ARG A 40 8.68 15.45 -11.37
C ARG A 40 9.44 14.13 -11.54
N HIS A 41 8.91 13.02 -11.04
CA HIS A 41 9.54 11.72 -11.18
C HIS A 41 9.19 11.12 -12.56
N ASN A 42 10.19 10.71 -13.33
CA ASN A 42 10.01 10.20 -14.70
C ASN A 42 9.81 8.66 -14.77
N GLY A 43 9.95 7.97 -13.64
CA GLY A 43 9.76 6.52 -13.54
C GLY A 43 11.01 5.71 -13.88
N ALA A 44 12.14 6.36 -14.13
CA ALA A 44 13.43 5.69 -14.29
C ALA A 44 13.94 5.13 -12.95
N PHE A 45 14.86 4.17 -13.01
CA PHE A 45 15.62 3.75 -11.83
C PHE A 45 16.56 4.88 -11.39
N GLY A 46 16.70 5.02 -10.07
CA GLY A 46 17.65 5.93 -9.47
C GLY A 46 19.10 5.45 -9.64
N PRO A 47 20.09 6.34 -9.48
CA PRO A 47 21.50 6.03 -9.69
C PRO A 47 22.09 5.02 -8.69
N SER A 48 21.40 4.75 -7.57
CA SER A 48 21.79 3.72 -6.59
C SER A 48 21.33 2.32 -6.96
N CYS A 49 20.52 2.17 -8.00
CA CYS A 49 20.11 0.86 -8.48
C CYS A 49 21.26 0.15 -9.21
N PRO A 50 21.40 -1.17 -9.03
CA PRO A 50 22.23 -1.99 -9.92
C PRO A 50 21.83 -1.85 -11.39
N SER A 51 22.78 -2.07 -12.30
CA SER A 51 22.52 -1.95 -13.75
C SER A 51 21.53 -2.98 -14.29
N ASP A 52 21.37 -4.10 -13.61
CA ASP A 52 20.43 -5.19 -13.91
C ASP A 52 19.14 -5.14 -13.08
N ALA A 53 18.91 -4.02 -12.36
CA ALA A 53 17.70 -3.83 -11.57
C ALA A 53 16.43 -4.00 -12.42
N THR A 54 15.53 -4.85 -11.93
CA THR A 54 14.27 -5.16 -12.61
C THR A 54 13.10 -4.95 -11.66
N MET A 55 12.03 -4.32 -12.16
CA MET A 55 10.77 -4.23 -11.43
C MET A 55 9.94 -5.48 -11.70
N ILE A 56 9.43 -6.10 -10.64
CA ILE A 56 8.40 -7.13 -10.75
C ILE A 56 7.06 -6.45 -11.07
N ASN A 57 6.37 -6.95 -12.09
CA ASN A 57 5.03 -6.49 -12.42
C ASN A 57 4.02 -7.09 -11.42
N ILE A 58 3.40 -6.25 -10.59
CA ILE A 58 2.37 -6.67 -9.65
C ILE A 58 1.02 -6.82 -10.38
N ASP A 59 0.85 -7.99 -11.01
CA ASP A 59 -0.39 -8.37 -11.69
C ASP A 59 -1.55 -8.64 -10.71
N ASP A 60 -2.74 -8.90 -11.24
CA ASP A 60 -3.94 -9.14 -10.40
C ASP A 60 -3.80 -10.35 -9.45
N LYS A 61 -2.96 -11.33 -9.78
CA LYS A 61 -2.67 -12.46 -8.89
C LYS A 61 -1.85 -11.97 -7.70
N LEU A 62 -0.77 -11.22 -7.94
CA LEU A 62 0.08 -10.67 -6.88
C LEU A 62 -0.64 -9.62 -6.04
N LYS A 63 -1.47 -8.76 -6.64
CA LYS A 63 -2.37 -7.84 -5.91
C LYS A 63 -3.25 -8.60 -4.91
N LYS A 64 -3.88 -9.69 -5.34
CA LYS A 64 -4.72 -10.54 -4.48
C LYS A 64 -3.92 -11.18 -3.34
N VAL A 65 -2.67 -11.59 -3.59
CA VAL A 65 -1.78 -12.13 -2.55
C VAL A 65 -1.53 -11.08 -1.46
N ILE A 66 -1.13 -9.87 -1.85
CA ILE A 66 -0.84 -8.78 -0.90
C ILE A 66 -2.08 -8.43 -0.06
N VAL A 67 -3.22 -8.22 -0.73
CA VAL A 67 -4.49 -7.88 -0.06
C VAL A 67 -4.95 -9.00 0.87
N LYS A 68 -4.88 -10.27 0.42
CA LYS A 68 -5.26 -11.42 1.25
C LYS A 68 -4.35 -11.56 2.47
N ALA A 69 -3.05 -11.37 2.31
CA ALA A 69 -2.09 -11.46 3.41
C ALA A 69 -2.39 -10.38 4.47
N HIS A 70 -2.59 -9.12 4.07
CA HIS A 70 -2.98 -8.04 4.99
C HIS A 70 -4.29 -8.35 5.71
N ASN A 71 -5.33 -8.73 4.97
CA ASN A 71 -6.65 -9.00 5.54
C ASN A 71 -6.67 -10.20 6.48
N THR A 72 -5.89 -11.25 6.18
CA THR A 72 -5.74 -12.40 7.09
C THR A 72 -5.19 -11.96 8.45
N LYS A 73 -4.11 -11.17 8.45
CA LYS A 73 -3.48 -10.67 9.68
C LYS A 73 -4.36 -9.68 10.44
N ARG A 74 -5.03 -8.77 9.71
CA ARG A 74 -5.99 -7.82 10.31
C ARG A 74 -7.18 -8.53 10.94
N ASN A 75 -7.71 -9.57 10.29
CA ASN A 75 -8.81 -10.38 10.82
C ASN A 75 -8.39 -11.14 12.09
N LEU A 76 -7.17 -11.68 12.13
CA LEU A 76 -6.63 -12.36 13.31
C LEU A 76 -6.61 -11.42 14.53
N ILE A 77 -6.08 -10.21 14.37
CA ILE A 77 -6.06 -9.20 15.45
C ILE A 77 -7.48 -8.74 15.80
N ALA A 78 -8.32 -8.48 14.80
CA ALA A 78 -9.69 -8.03 15.04
C ALA A 78 -10.52 -9.06 15.84
N GLY A 79 -10.27 -10.35 15.65
CA GLY A 79 -10.89 -11.43 16.40
C GLY A 79 -10.27 -11.74 17.77
N GLY A 80 -9.27 -10.97 18.22
CA GLY A 80 -8.58 -11.24 19.49
C GLY A 80 -7.59 -12.41 19.44
N GLY A 81 -7.10 -12.76 18.25
CA GLY A 81 -6.22 -13.92 18.04
C GLY A 81 -4.77 -13.76 18.51
N HIS A 82 -4.45 -12.69 19.26
CA HIS A 82 -3.13 -12.49 19.84
C HIS A 82 -3.26 -11.93 21.27
N PRO A 83 -2.61 -12.53 22.30
CA PRO A 83 -2.86 -12.21 23.71
C PRO A 83 -2.49 -10.77 24.11
N ASN A 84 -1.61 -10.11 23.35
CA ASN A 84 -1.19 -8.73 23.64
C ASN A 84 -2.20 -7.66 23.16
N HIS A 85 -3.26 -8.06 22.45
CA HIS A 85 -4.18 -7.16 21.76
C HIS A 85 -5.63 -7.55 22.00
N GLU A 86 -6.46 -6.55 22.29
CA GLU A 86 -7.91 -6.74 22.42
C GLU A 86 -8.57 -6.85 21.03
N PRO A 87 -9.71 -7.57 20.89
CA PRO A 87 -10.50 -7.56 19.67
C PRO A 87 -10.84 -6.14 19.20
N ALA A 88 -10.89 -5.93 17.89
CA ALA A 88 -11.17 -4.62 17.32
C ALA A 88 -12.67 -4.44 17.05
N CYS A 89 -13.26 -3.33 17.55
CA CYS A 89 -14.67 -3.03 17.28
C CYS A 89 -14.96 -2.72 15.81
N ARG A 90 -13.98 -2.19 15.06
CA ARG A 90 -14.15 -1.80 13.66
C ARG A 90 -12.85 -1.91 12.85
N MET A 91 -12.55 -3.08 12.33
CA MET A 91 -11.41 -3.31 11.43
C MET A 91 -11.92 -3.59 10.01
N ALA A 92 -11.84 -2.61 9.11
CA ALA A 92 -12.31 -2.79 7.74
C ALA A 92 -11.39 -3.70 6.91
N THR A 93 -11.98 -4.44 5.97
CA THR A 93 -11.25 -5.18 4.94
C THR A 93 -10.55 -4.20 4.00
N MET A 94 -9.24 -4.33 3.84
CA MET A 94 -8.45 -3.55 2.90
C MET A 94 -8.71 -3.99 1.47
N LYS A 95 -8.67 -3.02 0.55
CA LYS A 95 -8.71 -3.24 -0.90
C LYS A 95 -7.43 -2.73 -1.54
N TRP A 96 -7.07 -3.27 -2.69
CA TRP A 96 -5.97 -2.73 -3.48
C TRP A 96 -6.27 -1.30 -3.96
N ASP A 97 -5.25 -0.46 -4.01
CA ASP A 97 -5.33 0.87 -4.62
C ASP A 97 -4.20 1.09 -5.64
N ASP A 98 -4.59 1.28 -6.91
CA ASP A 98 -3.61 1.44 -7.99
C ASP A 98 -2.84 2.78 -7.94
N GLU A 99 -3.37 3.82 -7.29
CA GLU A 99 -2.64 5.08 -7.11
C GLU A 99 -1.52 4.90 -6.07
N LEU A 100 -1.83 4.30 -4.92
CA LEU A 100 -0.84 3.96 -3.89
C LEU A 100 0.25 3.04 -4.43
N ALA A 101 -0.12 2.02 -5.21
CA ALA A 101 0.82 1.10 -5.82
C ALA A 101 1.79 1.79 -6.80
N LYS A 102 1.27 2.70 -7.64
CA LYS A 102 2.10 3.50 -8.55
C LYS A 102 3.10 4.35 -7.78
N ILE A 103 2.66 5.02 -6.71
CA ILE A 103 3.52 5.86 -5.87
C ILE A 103 4.59 5.00 -5.15
N ALA A 104 4.19 3.84 -4.62
CA ALA A 104 5.11 2.90 -3.97
C ALA A 104 6.19 2.38 -4.94
N ALA A 105 5.83 2.09 -6.19
CA ALA A 105 6.78 1.68 -7.21
C ALA A 105 7.86 2.75 -7.48
N LEU A 106 7.54 4.04 -7.37
CA LEU A 106 8.54 5.12 -7.50
C LEU A 106 9.53 5.12 -6.33
N ASN A 107 9.08 4.80 -5.11
CA ASN A 107 9.99 4.63 -3.98
C ASN A 107 10.95 3.44 -4.22
N VAL A 108 10.42 2.28 -4.65
CA VAL A 108 11.22 1.08 -4.94
C VAL A 108 12.27 1.34 -6.02
N ARG A 109 11.94 2.12 -7.05
CA ARG A 109 12.86 2.50 -8.13
C ARG A 109 14.07 3.31 -7.69
N GLN A 110 14.11 3.77 -6.43
CA GLN A 110 15.32 4.38 -5.87
C GLN A 110 16.35 3.34 -5.38
N CYS A 111 15.96 2.07 -5.22
CA CYS A 111 16.80 1.01 -4.65
C CYS A 111 17.45 1.39 -3.31
N LYS A 112 16.70 2.14 -2.48
CA LYS A 112 17.12 2.55 -1.15
C LYS A 112 16.12 2.02 -0.14
N MET A 113 16.64 1.36 0.90
CA MET A 113 15.84 0.88 2.04
C MET A 113 15.52 2.05 2.98
N ALA A 114 14.79 3.04 2.46
CA ALA A 114 14.48 4.30 3.13
C ALA A 114 13.11 4.84 2.73
N HIS A 115 12.38 5.37 3.72
CA HIS A 115 11.12 6.05 3.49
C HIS A 115 11.33 7.34 2.70
N ASP A 116 10.49 7.56 1.68
CA ASP A 116 10.34 8.88 1.08
C ASP A 116 9.70 9.87 2.09
N LYS A 117 9.82 11.17 1.81
CA LYS A 117 9.32 12.21 2.72
C LYS A 117 7.82 12.42 2.62
N CYS A 118 7.20 12.11 1.48
CA CYS A 118 5.78 12.30 1.25
C CYS A 118 5.28 11.46 0.06
N ARG A 119 4.14 10.80 0.26
CA ARG A 119 3.47 9.85 -0.67
C ARG A 119 1.93 9.95 -0.62
N ASN A 120 1.44 11.10 -0.20
CA ASN A 120 0.03 11.33 0.03
C ASN A 120 -0.73 11.45 -1.29
N THR A 121 -1.97 10.97 -1.30
CA THR A 121 -2.90 11.23 -2.41
C THR A 121 -3.96 12.22 -1.98
N LYS A 122 -4.78 12.69 -2.94
CA LYS A 122 -5.93 13.55 -2.61
C LYS A 122 -6.89 12.85 -1.64
N THR A 123 -7.07 11.54 -1.81
CA THR A 123 -7.95 10.71 -0.98
C THR A 123 -7.29 10.28 0.33
N PHE A 124 -5.99 9.99 0.30
CA PHE A 124 -5.22 9.48 1.43
C PHE A 124 -4.10 10.46 1.82
N GLN A 125 -4.45 11.50 2.59
CA GLN A 125 -3.54 12.58 2.96
C GLN A 125 -2.54 12.24 4.09
N TYR A 126 -2.54 10.98 4.55
CA TYR A 126 -1.65 10.45 5.58
C TYR A 126 -1.23 9.02 5.24
N SER A 127 -0.82 8.81 3.99
CA SER A 127 -0.45 7.49 3.47
C SER A 127 0.74 6.91 4.26
N GLY A 128 0.50 5.79 4.94
CA GLY A 128 1.53 4.99 5.58
C GLY A 128 2.47 4.33 4.57
N GLN A 129 3.56 3.73 5.06
CA GLN A 129 4.46 2.94 4.23
C GLN A 129 5.15 1.88 5.08
N ASN A 130 5.12 0.65 4.60
CA ASN A 130 6.01 -0.41 5.04
C ASN A 130 7.01 -0.71 3.94
N LEU A 131 8.24 -1.01 4.34
CA LEU A 131 9.32 -1.37 3.44
C LEU A 131 9.90 -2.71 3.90
N ALA A 132 10.34 -3.53 2.94
CA ALA A 132 10.98 -4.80 3.22
C ALA A 132 12.15 -4.97 2.26
N TRP A 133 13.21 -5.59 2.77
CA TRP A 133 14.37 -6.01 1.99
C TRP A 133 14.68 -7.46 2.32
N MET A 134 14.88 -8.28 1.29
CA MET A 134 15.16 -9.71 1.43
C MET A 134 16.18 -10.14 0.40
N GLY A 135 17.19 -10.87 0.83
CA GLY A 135 18.03 -11.68 -0.06
C GLY A 135 17.41 -13.05 -0.29
N PHE A 136 17.71 -13.65 -1.43
CA PHE A 136 17.37 -15.02 -1.78
C PHE A 136 18.53 -15.64 -2.57
N MET A 137 18.60 -16.97 -2.59
CA MET A 137 19.54 -17.72 -3.42
C MET A 137 18.77 -18.43 -4.54
N GLY A 138 19.28 -18.40 -5.76
CA GLY A 138 18.59 -18.94 -6.94
C GLY A 138 17.45 -18.03 -7.41
N GLY A 139 16.33 -18.61 -7.83
CA GLY A 139 15.15 -17.87 -8.25
C GLY A 139 14.26 -17.47 -7.06
N ALA A 140 13.64 -16.29 -7.14
CA ALA A 140 12.60 -15.89 -6.19
C ALA A 140 11.21 -16.31 -6.70
N ASN A 141 10.38 -16.84 -5.81
CA ASN A 141 8.95 -16.97 -6.06
C ASN A 141 8.23 -15.72 -5.52
N ASP A 142 7.63 -14.94 -6.42
CA ASP A 142 7.00 -13.66 -6.06
C ASP A 142 5.91 -13.80 -4.98
N VAL A 143 5.11 -14.88 -5.03
CA VAL A 143 4.05 -15.13 -4.04
C VAL A 143 4.65 -15.37 -2.67
N ASP A 144 5.71 -16.18 -2.59
CA ASP A 144 6.38 -16.50 -1.33
C ASP A 144 7.10 -15.27 -0.77
N MET A 145 7.77 -14.48 -1.62
CA MET A 145 8.45 -13.26 -1.20
C MET A 145 7.46 -12.22 -0.67
N LEU A 146 6.31 -12.01 -1.33
CA LEU A 146 5.28 -11.08 -0.87
C LEU A 146 4.66 -11.54 0.47
N ASN A 147 4.35 -12.83 0.61
CA ASN A 147 3.86 -13.37 1.89
C ASN A 147 4.91 -13.22 3.00
N LYS A 148 6.18 -13.48 2.69
CA LYS A 148 7.29 -13.31 3.64
C LYS A 148 7.42 -11.85 4.08
N ALA A 149 7.33 -10.88 3.17
CA ALA A 149 7.33 -9.46 3.51
C ALA A 149 6.21 -9.09 4.50
N VAL A 150 4.98 -9.47 4.20
CA VAL A 150 3.83 -9.19 5.07
C VAL A 150 3.93 -9.90 6.42
N ASN A 151 4.46 -11.13 6.45
CA ASN A 151 4.71 -11.84 7.69
C ASN A 151 5.80 -11.15 8.53
N MET A 152 6.92 -10.74 7.93
CA MET A 152 7.98 -10.03 8.68
C MET A 152 7.47 -8.77 9.35
N TRP A 153 6.63 -7.99 8.66
CA TRP A 153 5.98 -6.81 9.25
C TRP A 153 5.01 -7.18 10.38
N TYR A 154 4.26 -8.28 10.22
CA TYR A 154 3.33 -8.74 11.25
C TYR A 154 4.03 -9.27 12.51
N GLU A 155 5.19 -9.93 12.38
CA GLU A 155 5.90 -10.55 13.51
C GLU A 155 6.27 -9.57 14.63
N GLU A 156 6.31 -8.27 14.35
CA GLU A 156 6.44 -7.22 15.37
C GLU A 156 5.27 -7.19 16.38
N VAL A 157 4.18 -7.93 16.13
CA VAL A 157 3.06 -8.14 17.06
C VAL A 157 3.52 -8.63 18.44
N LYS A 158 4.58 -9.44 18.49
CA LYS A 158 5.14 -9.99 19.73
C LYS A 158 5.73 -8.89 20.65
N ASP A 159 6.22 -7.82 20.04
CA ASP A 159 6.85 -6.68 20.70
C ASP A 159 5.87 -5.50 20.90
N SER A 160 4.70 -5.59 20.24
CA SER A 160 3.61 -4.63 20.35
C SER A 160 2.66 -4.96 21.51
N LYS A 161 2.07 -3.93 22.10
CA LYS A 161 1.13 -4.01 23.23
C LYS A 161 -0.11 -3.18 22.93
N MET A 162 -1.26 -3.57 23.48
CA MET A 162 -2.51 -2.83 23.30
C MET A 162 -2.40 -1.33 23.65
N GLN A 163 -1.58 -0.96 24.63
CA GLN A 163 -1.33 0.44 24.98
C GLN A 163 -0.75 1.27 23.82
N TYR A 164 0.09 0.67 22.96
CA TYR A 164 0.68 1.34 21.80
C TYR A 164 -0.35 1.52 20.67
N ILE A 165 -1.31 0.59 20.56
CA ILE A 165 -2.45 0.72 19.63
C ILE A 165 -3.40 1.83 20.12
N LYS A 166 -3.72 1.85 21.41
CA LYS A 166 -4.59 2.89 22.02
C LYS A 166 -3.96 4.28 21.91
N LYS A 167 -2.64 4.38 22.08
CA LYS A 167 -1.89 5.62 21.92
C LYS A 167 -0.48 5.33 21.43
N TYR A 168 -0.23 5.65 20.16
CA TYR A 168 1.09 5.47 19.59
C TYR A 168 2.13 6.32 20.34
N PRO A 169 3.27 5.75 20.77
CA PRO A 169 4.27 6.45 21.55
C PRO A 169 4.95 7.56 20.74
N LYS A 170 5.14 8.74 21.35
CA LYS A 170 5.89 9.85 20.72
C LYS A 170 7.40 9.60 20.70
N SER A 171 7.91 8.94 21.73
CA SER A 171 9.32 8.57 21.89
C SER A 171 9.35 7.11 22.31
N TYR A 172 9.56 6.23 21.36
CA TYR A 172 9.62 4.80 21.58
C TYR A 172 11.07 4.33 21.57
N SER A 173 11.42 3.49 22.53
CA SER A 173 12.71 2.78 22.61
C SER A 173 12.41 1.31 22.82
N GLY A 174 12.92 0.46 21.93
CA GLY A 174 12.64 -0.97 21.92
C GLY A 174 12.69 -1.58 20.52
N PRO A 175 12.29 -2.86 20.38
CA PRO A 175 12.17 -3.53 19.09
C PRO A 175 11.18 -2.83 18.16
N ALA A 176 11.32 -3.00 16.85
CA ALA A 176 10.43 -2.36 15.90
C ALA A 176 8.96 -2.81 16.10
N ILE A 177 8.05 -1.85 16.07
CA ILE A 177 6.59 -2.06 16.12
C ILE A 177 5.84 -1.31 15.01
N GLY A 178 6.56 -0.50 14.23
CA GLY A 178 5.98 0.43 13.26
C GLY A 178 5.30 -0.28 12.11
N HIS A 179 5.88 -1.38 11.63
CA HIS A 179 5.33 -2.12 10.50
C HIS A 179 4.04 -2.82 10.86
N PHE A 180 4.00 -3.47 12.04
CA PHE A 180 2.78 -4.10 12.54
C PHE A 180 1.69 -3.06 12.79
N THR A 181 2.00 -1.98 13.51
CA THR A 181 1.00 -0.98 13.93
C THR A 181 0.35 -0.27 12.75
N VAL A 182 1.08 0.01 11.65
CA VAL A 182 0.46 0.56 10.44
C VAL A 182 -0.40 -0.49 9.70
N MET A 183 -0.01 -1.77 9.69
CA MET A 183 -0.84 -2.82 9.08
C MET A 183 -2.21 -2.97 9.75
N VAL A 184 -2.25 -2.83 11.08
CA VAL A 184 -3.46 -3.05 11.89
C VAL A 184 -4.16 -1.75 12.29
N ALA A 185 -3.79 -0.61 11.71
CA ALA A 185 -4.53 0.63 11.92
C ALA A 185 -5.96 0.50 11.35
N ASP A 186 -6.97 0.77 12.18
CA ASP A 186 -8.39 0.61 11.83
C ASP A 186 -8.83 1.55 10.71
N ARG A 187 -8.20 2.72 10.63
CA ARG A 187 -8.40 3.75 9.59
C ARG A 187 -7.86 3.35 8.22
N ASN A 188 -6.99 2.33 8.15
CA ASN A 188 -6.44 1.88 6.88
C ASN A 188 -7.44 0.99 6.14
N VAL A 189 -7.83 1.40 4.94
CA VAL A 189 -8.82 0.70 4.09
C VAL A 189 -8.30 0.41 2.68
N ARG A 190 -7.08 0.85 2.36
CA ARG A 190 -6.40 0.64 1.09
C ARG A 190 -4.94 0.27 1.30
N VAL A 191 -4.42 -0.60 0.44
CA VAL A 191 -3.00 -0.97 0.32
C VAL A 191 -2.59 -0.92 -1.14
#